data_AF-A0A932LLJ2-F1
#
_entry.id   AF-A0A932LLJ2-F1
#
_cell.length_a   1.000
_cell.length_b   1.000
_cell.length_c   1.000
_cell.angle_alpha   90.00
_cell.angle_beta   90.00
_cell.angle_gamma   90.00
#
_symmetry.space_group_name_H-M   'P 1'
#
loop_
_entity.id
_entity.type
_entity.pdbx_description
1 polymer ?
#
loop_
_entity_poly.entity_id
_entity_poly.type
_entity_poly.pdbx_seq_one_letter_code
_entity_poly.pdbx_strand_id
1 'polypeptide(L)'
;MAKNLARVEALLQPRGTIQRVRSIVLAESISIVGIPLVSDRNESIESAMSRLENTAYELGVTVVRDESALRELLPELIRTRSEQIWGFGRGLAQGADDPIEIWKKLVAQLQPIPVEGTTIGVFRGFLNGLHPRNPALASSMLDDAIDDNALAQFYPMLETSIGTIEQSGFQRLIRSLNHGSAPIHMYRTLQAGGVTHHLKGSMFNELLLRISDRYAGVDIAIEILIMRLSFGQESSTPGELVEIGCELFRRLKVTGNTDSNFVYRLQIVGKNCLLGEKGATTVSEICSNLRDAISRSEASTYGHRDLLQVLFSAQPFAVLQSLCGGDDAAMARVGIGILESSDLLRPHAFDVIPVEALLRWCDELPEVRYPIAAAGISAIKQDKDGPHWTDIALKILEKSPDRPRVLQKFIRQFSLPGWDSSKAAEVQSNLRLLDEMAKYSDPRLEEFASQEKARLSQATAAVKEAIPPVYLDQYESFE
;
A
#
# COMPACT_ATOMS: atom_id res chain seq x y z
N MET A 1 -34.76 -7.12 41.74
CA MET A 1 -34.42 -6.65 40.37
C MET A 1 -33.82 -7.76 39.51
N ALA A 2 -32.73 -8.42 39.90
CA ALA A 2 -32.07 -9.49 39.10
C ALA A 2 -32.99 -10.67 38.70
N LYS A 3 -33.88 -11.15 39.59
CA LYS A 3 -34.86 -12.21 39.27
C LYS A 3 -35.90 -11.81 38.22
N ASN A 4 -36.25 -10.51 38.13
CA ASN A 4 -37.19 -10.04 37.11
C ASN A 4 -36.50 -9.88 35.76
N LEU A 5 -35.22 -9.47 35.73
CA LEU A 5 -34.43 -9.42 34.50
C LEU A 5 -34.24 -10.80 33.89
N ALA A 6 -33.79 -11.79 34.69
CA ALA A 6 -33.60 -13.17 34.21
C ALA A 6 -34.90 -13.80 33.68
N ARG A 7 -36.05 -13.43 34.26
CA ARG A 7 -37.36 -13.91 33.79
C ARG A 7 -37.79 -13.27 32.47
N VAL A 8 -37.49 -11.98 32.28
CA VAL A 8 -37.74 -11.27 31.02
C VAL A 8 -36.79 -11.78 29.93
N GLU A 9 -35.53 -12.01 30.25
CA GLU A 9 -34.53 -12.60 29.34
C GLU A 9 -34.94 -14.00 28.88
N ALA A 10 -35.42 -14.85 29.78
CA ALA A 10 -35.96 -16.18 29.44
C ALA A 10 -37.25 -16.14 28.59
N LEU A 11 -38.00 -15.03 28.63
CA LEU A 11 -39.19 -14.81 27.80
C LEU A 11 -38.85 -14.25 26.41
N LEU A 12 -37.76 -13.47 26.30
CA LEU A 12 -37.28 -12.88 25.05
C LEU A 12 -36.37 -13.82 24.25
N GLN A 13 -35.89 -14.91 24.86
CA GLN A 13 -35.08 -15.94 24.20
C GLN A 13 -35.85 -16.55 23.00
N PRO A 14 -35.27 -16.57 21.79
CA PRO A 14 -35.91 -17.11 20.60
C PRO A 14 -36.10 -18.62 20.74
N ARG A 15 -37.36 -19.10 20.73
CA ARG A 15 -37.69 -20.51 20.99
C ARG A 15 -37.86 -21.35 19.73
N GLY A 16 -38.26 -20.74 18.61
CA GLY A 16 -38.40 -21.43 17.32
C GLY A 16 -37.13 -21.38 16.48
N THR A 17 -36.90 -22.38 15.62
CA THR A 17 -35.74 -22.46 14.71
C THR A 17 -35.58 -21.17 13.89
N ILE A 18 -36.66 -20.69 13.27
CA ILE A 18 -36.66 -19.46 12.46
C ILE A 18 -36.27 -18.24 13.30
N GLN A 19 -36.83 -18.11 14.51
CA GLN A 19 -36.52 -17.01 15.42
C GLN A 19 -35.05 -17.03 15.84
N ARG A 20 -34.49 -18.22 16.11
CA ARG A 20 -33.08 -18.40 16.47
C ARG A 20 -32.16 -18.03 15.31
N VAL A 21 -32.49 -18.43 14.08
CA VAL A 21 -31.75 -18.02 12.88
C VAL A 21 -31.78 -16.50 12.73
N ARG A 22 -32.96 -15.87 12.85
CA ARG A 22 -33.08 -14.41 12.78
C ARG A 22 -32.22 -13.69 13.83
N SER A 23 -32.18 -14.19 15.06
CA SER A 23 -31.42 -13.56 16.14
C SER A 23 -29.91 -13.82 16.11
N ILE A 24 -29.47 -14.98 15.61
CA ILE A 24 -28.06 -15.43 15.72
C ILE A 24 -27.32 -15.29 14.38
N VAL A 25 -28.01 -15.57 13.27
CA VAL A 25 -27.42 -15.67 11.93
C VAL A 25 -27.76 -14.48 11.04
N LEU A 26 -28.93 -13.84 11.24
CA LEU A 26 -29.36 -12.72 10.39
C LEU A 26 -29.21 -11.35 11.05
N ALA A 27 -29.00 -11.29 12.37
CA ALA A 27 -28.78 -10.04 13.06
C ALA A 27 -27.43 -9.43 12.62
N GLU A 28 -27.47 -8.26 11.96
CA GLU A 28 -26.25 -7.49 11.70
C GLU A 28 -25.60 -7.15 13.03
N SER A 29 -24.32 -7.50 13.16
CA SER A 29 -23.56 -7.41 14.40
C SER A 29 -23.52 -5.96 14.92
N ILE A 30 -24.40 -5.62 15.87
CA ILE A 30 -24.19 -4.50 16.78
C ILE A 30 -23.16 -4.97 17.79
N SER A 31 -21.89 -4.98 17.38
CA SER A 31 -20.72 -5.18 18.23
C SER A 31 -20.70 -6.50 19.04
N ILE A 32 -19.56 -6.78 19.66
CA ILE A 32 -19.34 -7.84 20.67
C ILE A 32 -20.21 -7.60 21.94
N VAL A 33 -21.26 -6.76 21.86
CA VAL A 33 -22.04 -6.23 22.99
C VAL A 33 -23.52 -6.67 22.95
N GLY A 34 -23.98 -7.30 21.86
CA GLY A 34 -25.41 -7.63 21.66
C GLY A 34 -25.85 -9.05 22.03
N ILE A 35 -24.93 -9.97 22.31
CA ILE A 35 -25.22 -11.32 22.82
C ILE A 35 -24.74 -11.33 24.27
N PRO A 36 -25.44 -11.95 25.24
CA PRO A 36 -24.86 -12.16 26.56
C PRO A 36 -23.62 -13.04 26.38
N LEU A 37 -22.46 -12.40 26.26
CA LEU A 37 -21.17 -13.03 25.96
C LEU A 37 -20.58 -13.76 27.17
N VAL A 38 -21.45 -14.04 28.15
CA VAL A 38 -21.08 -14.51 29.48
C VAL A 38 -22.30 -15.25 30.03
N SER A 39 -22.54 -16.50 29.60
CA SER A 39 -23.32 -17.40 30.46
C SER A 39 -22.57 -17.67 31.76
N ASP A 40 -21.24 -17.45 31.75
CA ASP A 40 -20.34 -17.65 32.88
C ASP A 40 -19.19 -16.64 32.86
N ARG A 41 -18.89 -15.97 33.98
CA ARG A 41 -17.92 -14.85 34.09
C ARG A 41 -16.47 -15.18 33.70
N ASN A 42 -16.21 -16.43 33.30
CA ASN A 42 -14.89 -16.98 32.99
C ASN A 42 -14.72 -17.45 31.53
N GLU A 43 -15.69 -17.26 30.64
CA GLU A 43 -15.54 -17.68 29.25
C GLU A 43 -14.61 -16.75 28.45
N SER A 44 -13.69 -17.30 27.67
CA SER A 44 -12.83 -16.54 26.77
C SER A 44 -13.58 -16.10 25.50
N ILE A 45 -13.14 -14.99 24.89
CA ILE A 45 -13.69 -14.51 23.61
C ILE A 45 -13.63 -15.61 22.53
N GLU A 46 -12.52 -16.34 22.47
CA GLU A 46 -12.32 -17.44 21.51
C GLU A 46 -13.34 -18.58 21.69
N SER A 47 -13.62 -18.97 22.94
CA SER A 47 -14.65 -19.97 23.25
C SER A 47 -16.04 -19.47 22.82
N ALA A 48 -16.35 -18.22 23.12
CA ALA A 48 -17.64 -17.64 22.77
C ALA A 48 -17.84 -17.54 21.24
N MET A 49 -16.79 -17.16 20.49
CA MET A 49 -16.80 -17.14 19.02
C MET A 49 -17.01 -18.56 18.45
N SER A 50 -16.26 -19.54 18.96
CA SER A 50 -16.38 -20.94 18.56
C SER A 50 -17.78 -21.49 18.81
N ARG A 51 -18.39 -21.16 19.97
CA ARG A 51 -19.77 -21.54 20.28
C ARG A 51 -20.77 -20.91 19.31
N LEU A 52 -20.60 -19.64 18.94
CA LEU A 52 -21.48 -18.96 17.97
C LEU A 52 -21.38 -19.62 16.60
N GLU A 53 -20.17 -19.92 16.13
CA GLU A 53 -19.96 -20.61 14.86
C GLU A 53 -20.61 -22.00 14.85
N ASN A 54 -20.41 -22.80 15.91
CA ASN A 54 -21.04 -24.11 16.07
C ASN A 54 -22.57 -24.01 16.11
N THR A 55 -23.11 -23.01 16.81
CA THR A 55 -24.56 -22.80 16.88
C THR A 55 -25.13 -22.45 15.51
N ALA A 56 -24.46 -21.57 14.75
CA ALA A 56 -24.88 -21.22 13.40
C ALA A 56 -24.85 -22.45 12.47
N TYR A 57 -23.80 -23.27 12.57
CA TYR A 57 -23.68 -24.53 11.84
C TYR A 57 -24.81 -25.51 12.15
N GLU A 58 -25.11 -25.76 13.43
CA GLU A 58 -26.21 -26.64 13.86
C GLU A 58 -27.58 -26.14 13.39
N LEU A 59 -27.79 -24.82 13.41
CA LEU A 59 -29.00 -24.21 12.86
C LEU A 59 -29.11 -24.46 11.35
N GLY A 60 -28.01 -24.37 10.59
CA GLY A 60 -28.00 -24.72 9.17
C GLY A 60 -28.42 -26.16 8.92
N VAL A 61 -27.85 -27.11 9.69
CA VAL A 61 -28.19 -28.54 9.60
C VAL A 61 -29.67 -28.79 9.92
N THR A 62 -30.23 -28.04 10.87
CA THR A 62 -31.63 -28.18 11.27
C THR A 62 -32.57 -27.59 10.22
N VAL A 63 -32.29 -26.37 9.73
CA VAL A 63 -33.16 -25.65 8.80
C VAL A 63 -33.26 -26.36 7.45
N VAL A 64 -32.17 -26.93 6.94
CA VAL A 64 -32.22 -27.59 5.62
C VAL A 64 -33.16 -28.81 5.59
N ARG A 65 -33.45 -29.41 6.75
CA ARG A 65 -34.40 -30.52 6.91
C ARG A 65 -35.85 -30.07 7.09
N ASP A 66 -36.06 -28.79 7.34
CA ASP A 66 -37.38 -28.16 7.45
C ASP A 66 -37.63 -27.28 6.22
N GLU A 67 -38.28 -27.84 5.21
CA GLU A 67 -38.50 -27.14 3.94
C GLU A 67 -39.29 -25.84 4.11
N SER A 68 -40.23 -25.80 5.06
CA SER A 68 -41.02 -24.59 5.33
C SER A 68 -40.14 -23.50 5.94
N ALA A 69 -39.32 -23.84 6.93
CA ALA A 69 -38.40 -22.89 7.56
C ALA A 69 -37.35 -22.38 6.57
N LEU A 70 -36.75 -23.26 5.76
CA LEU A 70 -35.80 -22.85 4.74
C LEU A 70 -36.44 -21.88 3.74
N ARG A 71 -37.62 -22.21 3.22
CA ARG A 71 -38.35 -21.37 2.27
C ARG A 71 -38.66 -19.99 2.84
N GLU A 72 -39.04 -19.90 4.11
CA GLU A 72 -39.30 -18.63 4.78
C GLU A 72 -38.02 -17.78 4.91
N LEU A 73 -36.89 -18.40 5.24
CA LEU A 73 -35.63 -17.71 5.53
C LEU A 73 -34.81 -17.33 4.28
N LEU A 74 -35.02 -18.00 3.14
CA LEU A 74 -34.27 -17.83 1.90
C LEU A 74 -34.01 -16.36 1.49
N PRO A 75 -35.01 -15.45 1.50
CA PRO A 75 -34.81 -14.07 1.07
C PRO A 75 -33.89 -13.25 2.02
N GLU A 76 -33.80 -13.64 3.28
CA GLU A 76 -32.97 -12.98 4.31
C GLU A 76 -31.52 -13.49 4.26
N LEU A 77 -31.34 -14.79 3.96
CA LEU A 77 -30.02 -15.45 3.91
C LEU A 77 -29.08 -14.86 2.85
N ILE A 78 -29.62 -14.30 1.77
CA ILE A 78 -28.86 -13.69 0.68
C ILE A 78 -28.67 -12.17 0.83
N ARG A 79 -29.07 -11.60 1.96
CA ARG A 79 -28.96 -10.15 2.26
C ARG A 79 -28.22 -9.86 3.55
N THR A 80 -28.12 -10.84 4.46
CA THR A 80 -27.39 -10.66 5.72
C THR A 80 -25.90 -10.41 5.50
N ARG A 81 -25.33 -9.56 6.35
CA ARG A 81 -23.89 -9.29 6.46
C ARG A 81 -23.27 -9.87 7.74
N SER A 82 -24.06 -10.61 8.51
CA SER A 82 -23.60 -11.31 9.71
C SER A 82 -22.46 -12.28 9.38
N GLU A 83 -21.43 -12.32 10.20
CA GLU A 83 -20.30 -13.26 10.06
C GLU A 83 -20.74 -14.72 10.26
N GLN A 84 -21.80 -14.93 11.04
CA GLN A 84 -22.35 -16.25 11.36
C GLN A 84 -23.00 -16.94 10.15
N ILE A 85 -23.30 -16.19 9.08
CA ILE A 85 -23.85 -16.75 7.84
C ILE A 85 -22.92 -17.78 7.20
N TRP A 86 -21.60 -17.63 7.40
CA TRP A 86 -20.60 -18.58 6.92
C TRP A 86 -20.79 -19.96 7.55
N GLY A 87 -20.83 -20.02 8.89
CA GLY A 87 -21.06 -21.26 9.63
C GLY A 87 -22.42 -21.88 9.31
N PHE A 88 -23.47 -21.06 9.20
CA PHE A 88 -24.80 -21.50 8.80
C PHE A 88 -24.82 -22.14 7.41
N GLY A 89 -24.18 -21.51 6.41
CA GLY A 89 -24.05 -22.07 5.06
C GLY A 89 -23.35 -23.43 5.05
N ARG A 90 -22.29 -23.60 5.85
CA ARG A 90 -21.60 -24.90 6.01
C ARG A 90 -22.56 -25.96 6.57
N GLY A 91 -23.37 -25.57 7.55
CA GLY A 91 -24.40 -26.42 8.13
C GLY A 91 -25.48 -26.85 7.12
N LEU A 92 -25.95 -25.93 6.27
CA LEU A 92 -26.90 -26.25 5.20
C LEU A 92 -26.34 -27.33 4.27
N ALA A 93 -25.09 -27.18 3.83
CA ALA A 93 -24.44 -28.15 2.95
C ALA A 93 -24.30 -29.52 3.63
N GLN A 94 -23.93 -29.55 4.91
CA GLN A 94 -23.80 -30.78 5.67
C GLN A 94 -25.14 -31.52 5.82
N GLY A 95 -26.21 -30.79 6.17
CA GLY A 95 -27.51 -31.38 6.45
C GLY A 95 -28.34 -31.73 5.20
N ALA A 96 -27.95 -31.24 4.02
CA ALA A 96 -28.65 -31.48 2.77
C ALA A 96 -28.50 -32.92 2.27
N ASP A 97 -29.63 -33.59 2.03
CA ASP A 97 -29.68 -34.88 1.34
C ASP A 97 -29.39 -34.73 -0.16
N ASP A 98 -29.91 -33.66 -0.77
CA ASP A 98 -29.61 -33.24 -2.14
C ASP A 98 -29.03 -31.82 -2.16
N PRO A 99 -27.68 -31.68 -2.16
CA PRO A 99 -27.03 -30.38 -2.19
C PRO A 99 -27.33 -29.56 -3.46
N ILE A 100 -27.63 -30.22 -4.59
CA ILE A 100 -27.90 -29.53 -5.85
C ILE A 100 -29.24 -28.79 -5.75
N GLU A 101 -30.26 -29.44 -5.20
CA GLU A 101 -31.57 -28.81 -5.02
C GLU A 101 -31.54 -27.64 -4.04
N ILE A 102 -30.76 -27.75 -2.95
CA ILE A 102 -30.58 -26.62 -2.01
C ILE A 102 -29.83 -25.46 -2.67
N TRP A 103 -28.77 -25.75 -3.44
CA TRP A 103 -28.04 -24.73 -4.20
C TRP A 103 -28.94 -24.00 -5.18
N LYS A 104 -29.74 -24.72 -5.99
CA LYS A 104 -30.69 -24.11 -6.93
C LYS A 104 -31.70 -23.21 -6.22
N LYS A 105 -32.23 -23.63 -5.05
CA LYS A 105 -33.15 -22.80 -4.25
C LYS A 105 -32.51 -21.50 -3.78
N LEU A 106 -31.22 -21.53 -3.40
CA LEU A 106 -30.46 -20.33 -3.06
C LEU A 106 -30.24 -19.44 -4.27
N VAL A 107 -29.76 -20.00 -5.40
CA VAL A 107 -29.52 -19.25 -6.65
C VAL A 107 -30.79 -18.58 -7.16
N ALA A 108 -31.94 -19.24 -7.06
CA ALA A 108 -33.23 -18.69 -7.47
C ALA A 108 -33.65 -17.42 -6.70
N GLN A 109 -33.00 -17.11 -5.56
CA GLN A 109 -33.21 -15.85 -4.84
C GLN A 109 -32.36 -14.69 -5.39
N LEU A 110 -31.29 -14.98 -6.13
CA LEU A 110 -30.42 -13.96 -6.71
C LEU A 110 -31.05 -13.39 -7.97
N GLN A 111 -30.75 -12.12 -8.24
CA GLN A 111 -31.12 -11.43 -9.46
C GLN A 111 -29.87 -11.18 -10.30
N PRO A 112 -29.98 -11.15 -11.65
CA PRO A 112 -28.85 -10.85 -12.52
C PRO A 112 -28.20 -9.50 -12.21
N ILE A 113 -29.02 -8.49 -11.91
CA ILE A 113 -28.57 -7.20 -11.37
C ILE A 113 -28.80 -7.25 -9.86
N PRO A 114 -27.74 -7.22 -9.02
CA PRO A 114 -27.90 -7.31 -7.59
C PRO A 114 -28.70 -6.12 -7.08
N VAL A 115 -29.64 -6.42 -6.20
CA VAL A 115 -30.27 -5.39 -5.38
C VAL A 115 -29.23 -4.94 -4.35
N GLU A 116 -29.27 -3.67 -3.99
CA GLU A 116 -28.43 -3.14 -2.92
C GLU A 116 -28.55 -4.01 -1.66
N GLY A 117 -27.40 -4.40 -1.09
CA GLY A 117 -27.34 -5.28 0.07
C GLY A 117 -27.34 -6.78 -0.22
N THR A 118 -27.43 -7.24 -1.48
CA THR A 118 -27.22 -8.65 -1.80
C THR A 118 -25.81 -9.11 -1.38
N THR A 119 -25.74 -10.24 -0.69
CA THR A 119 -24.50 -10.89 -0.26
C THR A 119 -24.45 -12.33 -0.74
N ILE A 120 -23.25 -12.90 -0.82
CA ILE A 120 -23.04 -14.31 -1.16
C ILE A 120 -22.54 -15.14 0.03
N GLY A 121 -22.64 -14.63 1.25
CA GLY A 121 -22.06 -15.27 2.44
C GLY A 121 -22.53 -16.72 2.64
N VAL A 122 -23.83 -16.96 2.46
CA VAL A 122 -24.42 -18.31 2.55
C VAL A 122 -23.88 -19.27 1.47
N PHE A 123 -23.68 -18.78 0.24
CA PHE A 123 -23.13 -19.59 -0.86
C PHE A 123 -21.69 -20.00 -0.58
N ARG A 124 -20.88 -19.07 -0.06
CA ARG A 124 -19.48 -19.39 0.28
C ARG A 124 -19.41 -20.43 1.40
N GLY A 125 -20.22 -20.26 2.45
CA GLY A 125 -20.35 -21.26 3.52
C GLY A 125 -20.81 -22.61 2.99
N PHE A 126 -21.80 -22.62 2.08
CA PHE A 126 -22.32 -23.84 1.47
C PHE A 126 -21.25 -24.58 0.66
N LEU A 127 -20.53 -23.89 -0.23
CA LEU A 127 -19.42 -24.48 -1.00
C LEU A 127 -18.32 -25.02 -0.08
N ASN A 128 -17.96 -24.26 0.96
CA ASN A 128 -16.96 -24.67 1.94
C ASN A 128 -17.38 -25.92 2.72
N GLY A 129 -18.65 -26.02 3.15
CA GLY A 129 -19.17 -27.19 3.84
C GLY A 129 -19.33 -28.41 2.94
N LEU A 130 -19.63 -28.20 1.65
CA LEU A 130 -19.79 -29.27 0.67
C LEU A 130 -18.45 -29.88 0.25
N HIS A 131 -17.42 -29.06 0.08
CA HIS A 131 -16.16 -29.48 -0.52
C HIS A 131 -15.48 -30.68 0.17
N PRO A 132 -15.37 -30.75 1.52
CA PRO A 132 -14.78 -31.92 2.20
C PRO A 132 -15.52 -33.24 1.95
N ARG A 133 -16.83 -33.19 1.67
CA ARG A 133 -17.67 -34.38 1.45
C ARG A 133 -17.78 -34.76 -0.02
N ASN A 134 -17.89 -33.78 -0.91
CA ASN A 134 -18.04 -33.99 -2.34
C ASN A 134 -17.29 -32.89 -3.13
N PRO A 135 -15.95 -33.03 -3.26
CA PRO A 135 -15.13 -32.02 -3.93
C PRO A 135 -15.43 -31.92 -5.44
N ALA A 136 -15.87 -33.01 -6.07
CA ALA A 136 -16.26 -33.04 -7.47
C ALA A 136 -17.53 -32.21 -7.71
N LEU A 137 -18.54 -32.33 -6.85
CA LEU A 137 -19.76 -31.54 -6.95
C LEU A 137 -19.50 -30.05 -6.65
N ALA A 138 -18.73 -29.75 -5.60
CA ALA A 138 -18.35 -28.36 -5.29
C ALA A 138 -17.58 -27.73 -6.46
N SER A 139 -16.72 -28.50 -7.13
CA SER A 139 -16.03 -28.09 -8.34
C SER A 139 -17.00 -27.79 -9.49
N SER A 140 -17.92 -28.71 -9.79
CA SER A 140 -18.93 -28.51 -10.84
C SER A 140 -19.78 -27.26 -10.57
N MET A 141 -20.20 -27.03 -9.32
CA MET A 141 -20.96 -25.84 -8.94
C MET A 141 -20.18 -24.53 -9.18
N LEU A 142 -18.86 -24.54 -8.94
CA LEU A 142 -18.01 -23.40 -9.29
C LEU A 142 -17.89 -23.24 -10.80
N ASP A 143 -17.70 -24.32 -11.55
CA ASP A 143 -17.64 -24.25 -13.03
C ASP A 143 -18.93 -23.65 -13.62
N ASP A 144 -20.09 -24.07 -13.12
CA ASP A 144 -21.41 -23.58 -13.55
C ASP A 144 -21.65 -22.11 -13.14
N ALA A 145 -21.14 -21.69 -11.98
CA ALA A 145 -21.31 -20.33 -11.47
C ALA A 145 -20.66 -19.25 -12.35
N ILE A 146 -19.71 -19.62 -13.22
CA ILE A 146 -19.05 -18.69 -14.15
C ILE A 146 -20.03 -18.24 -15.24
N ASP A 147 -20.91 -19.13 -15.69
CA ASP A 147 -21.85 -18.88 -16.80
C ASP A 147 -23.25 -18.49 -16.30
N ASP A 148 -23.52 -18.62 -14.99
CA ASP A 148 -24.79 -18.22 -14.39
C ASP A 148 -24.91 -16.69 -14.28
N ASN A 149 -25.96 -16.13 -14.87
CA ASN A 149 -26.16 -14.67 -14.95
C ASN A 149 -26.25 -13.98 -13.58
N ALA A 150 -26.64 -14.69 -12.52
CA ALA A 150 -26.76 -14.13 -11.18
C ALA A 150 -25.47 -14.29 -10.37
N LEU A 151 -24.80 -15.45 -10.47
CA LEU A 151 -23.59 -15.76 -9.71
C LEU A 151 -22.29 -15.23 -10.34
N ALA A 152 -22.21 -15.14 -11.67
CA ALA A 152 -20.97 -14.84 -12.40
C ALA A 152 -20.29 -13.54 -11.93
N GLN A 153 -21.08 -12.55 -11.50
CA GLN A 153 -20.57 -11.29 -10.99
C GLN A 153 -19.83 -11.40 -9.65
N PHE A 154 -20.18 -12.40 -8.84
CA PHE A 154 -19.58 -12.68 -7.54
C PHE A 154 -18.51 -13.78 -7.61
N TYR A 155 -18.20 -14.25 -8.82
CA TYR A 155 -17.37 -15.42 -9.03
C TYR A 155 -16.03 -15.40 -8.28
N PRO A 156 -15.24 -14.29 -8.28
CA PRO A 156 -13.97 -14.28 -7.57
C PRO A 156 -14.13 -14.60 -6.08
N MET A 157 -15.22 -14.16 -5.44
CA MET A 157 -15.48 -14.46 -4.04
C MET A 157 -15.95 -15.90 -3.83
N LEU A 158 -16.69 -16.48 -4.77
CA LEU A 158 -17.09 -17.90 -4.73
C LEU A 158 -15.87 -18.81 -4.82
N GLU A 159 -14.92 -18.53 -5.70
CA GLU A 159 -13.68 -19.30 -5.84
C GLU A 159 -12.90 -19.36 -4.51
N THR A 160 -12.84 -18.25 -3.75
CA THR A 160 -12.16 -18.23 -2.44
C THR A 160 -12.82 -19.10 -1.36
N SER A 161 -14.00 -19.65 -1.60
CA SER A 161 -14.77 -20.38 -0.58
C SER A 161 -14.14 -21.71 -0.20
N ILE A 162 -13.36 -22.32 -1.09
CA ILE A 162 -12.76 -23.64 -0.92
C ILE A 162 -11.35 -23.56 -0.28
N GLY A 163 -10.86 -22.34 -0.01
CA GLY A 163 -9.65 -22.10 0.77
C GLY A 163 -8.41 -21.91 -0.08
N THR A 164 -8.04 -22.87 -0.92
CA THR A 164 -6.81 -22.77 -1.75
C THR A 164 -7.13 -22.72 -3.24
N ILE A 165 -6.48 -21.78 -3.93
CA ILE A 165 -6.58 -21.65 -5.39
C ILE A 165 -5.38 -22.38 -5.99
N GLU A 166 -5.68 -23.50 -6.64
CA GLU A 166 -4.72 -24.31 -7.40
C GLU A 166 -4.92 -24.11 -8.91
N GLN A 167 -4.51 -25.09 -9.74
CA GLN A 167 -4.59 -24.99 -11.19
C GLN A 167 -6.02 -24.85 -11.72
N SER A 168 -6.97 -25.62 -11.20
CA SER A 168 -8.38 -25.51 -11.59
C SER A 168 -8.96 -24.14 -11.21
N GLY A 169 -8.72 -23.70 -9.97
CA GLY A 169 -9.18 -22.39 -9.51
C GLY A 169 -8.57 -21.23 -10.29
N PHE A 170 -7.29 -21.32 -10.64
CA PHE A 170 -6.65 -20.39 -11.57
C PHE A 170 -7.36 -20.36 -12.93
N GLN A 171 -7.58 -21.53 -13.56
CA GLN A 171 -8.25 -21.60 -14.86
C GLN A 171 -9.65 -20.99 -14.81
N ARG A 172 -10.39 -21.21 -13.72
CA ARG A 172 -11.70 -20.59 -13.53
C ARG A 172 -11.64 -19.08 -13.34
N LEU A 173 -10.66 -18.56 -12.60
CA LEU A 173 -10.45 -17.11 -12.47
C LEU A 173 -10.10 -16.47 -13.80
N ILE A 174 -9.25 -17.10 -14.62
CA ILE A 174 -8.95 -16.65 -15.97
C ILE A 174 -10.21 -16.67 -16.85
N ARG A 175 -11.01 -17.75 -16.78
CA ARG A 175 -12.28 -17.85 -17.51
C ARG A 175 -13.26 -16.75 -17.08
N SER A 176 -13.38 -16.50 -15.78
CA SER A 176 -14.22 -15.43 -15.23
C SER A 176 -13.76 -14.04 -15.68
N LEU A 177 -12.45 -13.79 -15.71
CA LEU A 177 -11.88 -12.54 -16.25
C LEU A 177 -12.26 -12.39 -17.73
N ASN A 178 -12.08 -13.44 -18.54
CA ASN A 178 -12.42 -13.41 -19.96
C ASN A 178 -13.93 -13.24 -20.21
N HIS A 179 -14.77 -13.85 -19.37
CA HIS A 179 -16.22 -13.70 -19.44
C HIS A 179 -16.65 -12.26 -19.11
N GLY A 180 -16.01 -11.63 -18.12
CA GLY A 180 -16.16 -10.21 -17.83
C GLY A 180 -17.43 -9.80 -17.08
N SER A 181 -18.23 -10.76 -16.59
CA SER A 181 -19.40 -10.47 -15.75
C SER A 181 -19.02 -9.96 -14.36
N ALA A 182 -17.90 -10.42 -13.81
CA ALA A 182 -17.39 -9.97 -12.52
C ALA A 182 -16.79 -8.56 -12.64
N PRO A 183 -17.31 -7.57 -11.90
CA PRO A 183 -16.65 -6.28 -11.78
C PRO A 183 -15.22 -6.46 -11.26
N ILE A 184 -14.26 -5.73 -11.82
CA ILE A 184 -12.84 -5.94 -11.49
C ILE A 184 -12.54 -5.82 -9.99
N HIS A 185 -13.24 -4.93 -9.27
CA HIS A 185 -13.08 -4.75 -7.83
C HIS A 185 -13.41 -5.99 -7.00
N MET A 186 -14.18 -6.95 -7.53
CA MET A 186 -14.45 -8.22 -6.87
C MET A 186 -13.20 -9.09 -6.72
N TYR A 187 -12.24 -8.98 -7.63
CA TYR A 187 -10.97 -9.71 -7.56
C TYR A 187 -10.07 -9.25 -6.40
N ARG A 188 -10.36 -8.10 -5.78
CA ARG A 188 -9.71 -7.67 -4.53
C ARG A 188 -9.86 -8.69 -3.41
N THR A 189 -10.90 -9.53 -3.44
CA THR A 189 -11.06 -10.62 -2.46
C THR A 189 -9.87 -11.59 -2.41
N LEU A 190 -9.08 -11.68 -3.49
CA LEU A 190 -7.92 -12.56 -3.59
C LEU A 190 -6.74 -12.11 -2.72
N GLN A 191 -6.76 -10.88 -2.21
CA GLN A 191 -5.72 -10.36 -1.32
C GLN A 191 -5.76 -11.04 0.06
N ALA A 192 -6.93 -11.54 0.49
CA ALA A 192 -7.15 -12.02 1.85
C ALA A 192 -7.15 -13.55 1.95
N GLY A 193 -6.93 -14.07 3.16
CA GLY A 193 -7.11 -15.49 3.49
C GLY A 193 -6.04 -16.44 2.95
N GLY A 194 -4.95 -15.94 2.38
CA GLY A 194 -3.85 -16.77 1.85
C GLY A 194 -4.26 -17.65 0.67
N VAL A 195 -5.40 -17.36 0.04
CA VAL A 195 -6.02 -18.21 -1.00
C VAL A 195 -5.12 -18.40 -2.22
N THR A 196 -4.26 -17.43 -2.51
CA THR A 196 -3.30 -17.49 -3.63
C THR A 196 -2.01 -18.20 -3.26
N HIS A 197 -1.76 -18.60 -2.01
CA HIS A 197 -0.45 -19.10 -1.56
C HIS A 197 0.07 -20.32 -2.35
N HIS A 198 -0.84 -21.13 -2.89
CA HIS A 198 -0.52 -22.33 -3.66
C HIS A 198 -0.30 -22.07 -5.16
N LEU A 199 -0.62 -20.87 -5.66
CA LEU A 199 -0.27 -20.45 -7.01
C LEU A 199 1.24 -20.18 -7.10
N LYS A 200 1.94 -20.99 -7.88
CA LYS A 200 3.36 -20.80 -8.20
C LYS A 200 3.56 -19.55 -9.06
N GLY A 201 4.75 -18.97 -8.99
CA GLY A 201 5.03 -17.61 -9.47
C GLY A 201 4.58 -17.32 -10.90
N SER A 202 4.77 -18.21 -11.89
CA SER A 202 4.29 -17.96 -13.26
C SER A 202 2.77 -17.81 -13.38
N MET A 203 1.98 -18.67 -12.74
CA MET A 203 0.52 -18.59 -12.74
C MET A 203 0.02 -17.40 -11.93
N PHE A 204 0.66 -17.11 -10.81
CA PHE A 204 0.35 -15.92 -10.00
C PHE A 204 0.60 -14.64 -10.81
N ASN A 205 1.74 -14.56 -11.48
CA ASN A 205 2.10 -13.43 -12.35
C ASN A 205 1.09 -13.29 -13.48
N GLU A 206 0.74 -14.38 -14.18
CA GLU A 206 -0.27 -14.33 -15.25
C GLU A 206 -1.62 -13.80 -14.72
N LEU A 207 -2.08 -14.28 -13.56
CA LEU A 207 -3.32 -13.80 -12.96
C LEU A 207 -3.27 -12.28 -12.69
N LEU A 208 -2.18 -11.78 -12.10
CA LEU A 208 -2.01 -10.35 -11.83
C LEU A 208 -1.94 -9.52 -13.11
N LEU A 209 -1.27 -10.03 -14.16
CA LEU A 209 -1.25 -9.37 -15.46
C LEU A 209 -2.65 -9.27 -16.06
N ARG A 210 -3.42 -10.36 -16.06
CA ARG A 210 -4.79 -10.38 -16.58
C ARG A 210 -5.74 -9.46 -15.80
N ILE A 211 -5.56 -9.35 -14.48
CA ILE A 211 -6.29 -8.38 -13.66
C ILE A 211 -5.88 -6.95 -14.07
N SER A 212 -4.57 -6.67 -14.17
CA SER A 212 -4.06 -5.34 -14.49
C SER A 212 -4.33 -4.87 -15.92
N ASP A 213 -4.63 -5.77 -16.87
CA ASP A 213 -5.10 -5.43 -18.21
C ASP A 213 -6.50 -4.76 -18.21
N ARG A 214 -7.24 -4.88 -17.11
CA ARG A 214 -8.58 -4.30 -16.96
C ARG A 214 -8.50 -2.88 -16.41
N TYR A 215 -9.46 -2.04 -16.80
CA TYR A 215 -9.60 -0.69 -16.25
C TYR A 215 -9.68 -0.74 -14.72
N ALA A 216 -8.89 0.08 -14.04
CA ALA A 216 -8.72 0.10 -12.58
C ALA A 216 -8.18 -1.22 -11.94
N GLY A 217 -7.63 -2.13 -12.75
CA GLY A 217 -7.11 -3.42 -12.28
C GLY A 217 -5.69 -3.38 -11.69
N VAL A 218 -4.86 -2.41 -12.09
CA VAL A 218 -3.47 -2.29 -11.62
C VAL A 218 -3.39 -2.19 -10.09
N ASP A 219 -4.23 -1.34 -9.48
CA ASP A 219 -4.25 -1.14 -8.03
C ASP A 219 -4.61 -2.42 -7.28
N ILE A 220 -5.55 -3.20 -7.82
CA ILE A 220 -5.98 -4.47 -7.25
C ILE A 220 -4.85 -5.51 -7.38
N ALA A 221 -4.16 -5.54 -8.51
CA ALA A 221 -3.02 -6.44 -8.70
C ALA A 221 -1.87 -6.10 -7.73
N ILE A 222 -1.63 -4.80 -7.48
CA ILE A 222 -0.66 -4.33 -6.49
C ILE A 222 -1.06 -4.77 -5.07
N GLU A 223 -2.33 -4.62 -4.69
CA GLU A 223 -2.84 -5.07 -3.40
C GLU A 223 -2.63 -6.57 -3.18
N ILE A 224 -2.92 -7.39 -4.20
CA ILE A 224 -2.70 -8.84 -4.14
C ILE A 224 -1.20 -9.18 -4.07
N LEU A 225 -0.35 -8.48 -4.85
CA LEU A 225 1.10 -8.67 -4.81
C LEU A 225 1.69 -8.32 -3.43
N ILE A 226 1.17 -7.30 -2.76
CA ILE A 226 1.64 -6.93 -1.42
C ILE A 226 1.35 -8.05 -0.42
N MET A 227 0.18 -8.68 -0.51
CA MET A 227 -0.16 -9.80 0.36
C MET A 227 0.76 -11.00 0.10
N ARG A 228 1.15 -11.25 -1.15
CA ARG A 228 2.22 -12.20 -1.50
C ARG A 228 3.55 -11.83 -0.85
N LEU A 229 3.96 -10.57 -0.97
CA LEU A 229 5.20 -10.07 -0.40
C LEU A 229 5.21 -10.08 1.13
N SER A 230 4.06 -9.97 1.80
CA SER A 230 4.01 -9.93 3.27
C SER A 230 3.84 -11.31 3.90
N PHE A 231 3.12 -12.23 3.25
CA PHE A 231 2.68 -13.48 3.89
C PHE A 231 2.92 -14.75 3.06
N GLY A 232 3.43 -14.63 1.84
CA GLY A 232 3.59 -15.77 0.92
C GLY A 232 4.84 -15.68 0.05
N GLN A 233 5.91 -15.04 0.53
CA GLN A 233 7.15 -14.84 -0.25
C GLN A 233 7.74 -16.16 -0.74
N GLU A 234 7.64 -17.22 0.07
CA GLU A 234 8.20 -18.55 -0.24
C GLU A 234 7.56 -19.20 -1.48
N SER A 235 6.38 -18.73 -1.91
CA SER A 235 5.68 -19.24 -3.10
C SER A 235 6.17 -18.62 -4.41
N SER A 236 7.12 -17.69 -4.38
CA SER A 236 7.64 -16.99 -5.56
C SER A 236 9.14 -16.79 -5.44
N THR A 237 9.86 -17.01 -6.54
CA THR A 237 11.28 -16.68 -6.60
C THR A 237 11.49 -15.16 -6.67
N PRO A 238 12.64 -14.63 -6.22
CA PRO A 238 12.95 -13.21 -6.38
C PRO A 238 12.84 -12.71 -7.83
N GLY A 239 13.21 -13.54 -8.82
CA GLY A 239 13.11 -13.19 -10.24
C GLY A 239 11.66 -13.01 -10.71
N GLU A 240 10.76 -13.89 -10.27
CA GLU A 240 9.32 -13.78 -10.59
C GLU A 240 8.68 -12.54 -9.94
N LEU A 241 9.07 -12.19 -8.72
CA LEU A 241 8.61 -10.97 -8.03
C LEU A 241 9.12 -9.70 -8.72
N VAL A 242 10.37 -9.70 -9.17
CA VAL A 242 10.93 -8.60 -9.96
C VAL A 242 10.19 -8.46 -11.28
N GLU A 243 9.92 -9.58 -11.96
CA GLU A 243 9.20 -9.58 -13.22
C GLU A 243 7.81 -8.97 -13.13
N ILE A 244 6.97 -9.46 -12.20
CA ILE A 244 5.60 -8.95 -12.08
C ILE A 244 5.56 -7.53 -11.56
N GLY A 245 6.39 -7.18 -10.56
CA GLY A 245 6.39 -5.82 -10.04
C GLY A 245 6.84 -4.81 -11.08
N CYS A 246 7.89 -5.10 -11.85
CA CYS A 246 8.31 -4.23 -12.96
C CYS A 246 7.16 -4.01 -13.96
N GLU A 247 6.46 -5.08 -14.34
CA GLU A 247 5.36 -4.99 -15.30
C GLU A 247 4.15 -4.20 -14.75
N LEU A 248 3.80 -4.37 -13.47
CA LEU A 248 2.77 -3.56 -12.83
C LEU A 248 3.16 -2.08 -12.74
N PHE A 249 4.43 -1.77 -12.45
CA PHE A 249 4.95 -0.40 -12.46
C PHE A 249 4.88 0.25 -13.85
N ARG A 250 5.13 -0.49 -14.93
CA ARG A 250 4.95 0.04 -16.31
C ARG A 250 3.50 0.40 -16.63
N ARG A 251 2.55 -0.35 -16.08
CA ARG A 251 1.11 -0.15 -16.30
C ARG A 251 0.52 0.92 -15.39
N LEU A 252 1.25 1.32 -14.35
CA LEU A 252 0.80 2.28 -13.37
C LEU A 252 0.62 3.66 -13.99
N LYS A 253 -0.61 4.15 -13.98
CA LYS A 253 -0.93 5.55 -14.30
C LYS A 253 -1.07 6.30 -12.99
N VAL A 254 0.02 6.87 -12.47
CA VAL A 254 -0.09 7.73 -11.29
C VAL A 254 -0.68 9.06 -11.73
N THR A 255 -1.97 9.24 -11.49
CA THR A 255 -2.64 10.53 -11.60
C THR A 255 -2.56 11.26 -10.26
N GLY A 256 -2.41 12.58 -10.28
CA GLY A 256 -2.28 13.40 -9.07
C GLY A 256 -3.42 13.20 -8.07
N ASN A 257 -3.09 13.32 -6.77
CA ASN A 257 -3.89 12.93 -5.59
C ASN A 257 -4.09 11.42 -5.41
N THR A 258 -2.97 10.73 -5.23
CA THR A 258 -2.95 9.34 -4.77
C THR A 258 -3.10 9.30 -3.24
N ASP A 259 -3.96 8.42 -2.70
CA ASP A 259 -4.08 8.22 -1.25
C ASP A 259 -2.74 7.79 -0.63
N SER A 260 -2.35 8.36 0.52
CA SER A 260 -1.15 8.01 1.28
C SER A 260 -0.99 6.50 1.50
N ASN A 261 -2.09 5.77 1.68
CA ASN A 261 -2.05 4.31 1.80
C ASN A 261 -1.58 3.63 0.51
N PHE A 262 -1.95 4.15 -0.65
CA PHE A 262 -1.47 3.62 -1.93
C PHE A 262 0.01 3.92 -2.14
N VAL A 263 0.50 5.10 -1.74
CA VAL A 263 1.93 5.42 -1.78
C VAL A 263 2.75 4.46 -0.92
N TYR A 264 2.33 4.21 0.32
CA TYR A 264 2.98 3.25 1.20
C TYR A 264 3.03 1.84 0.59
N ARG A 265 1.91 1.42 -0.04
CA ARG A 265 1.81 0.15 -0.77
C ARG A 265 2.79 0.07 -1.95
N LEU A 266 2.90 1.14 -2.74
CA LEU A 266 3.89 1.23 -3.83
C LEU A 266 5.33 1.18 -3.31
N GLN A 267 5.63 1.79 -2.16
CA GLN A 267 6.98 1.72 -1.56
C GLN A 267 7.37 0.28 -1.22
N ILE A 268 6.44 -0.52 -0.69
CA ILE A 268 6.66 -1.95 -0.41
C ILE A 268 6.97 -2.69 -1.70
N VAL A 269 6.15 -2.53 -2.74
CA VAL A 269 6.38 -3.22 -4.02
C VAL A 269 7.68 -2.75 -4.67
N GLY A 270 7.94 -1.44 -4.70
CA GLY A 270 9.16 -0.87 -5.27
C GLY A 270 10.42 -1.45 -4.64
N LYS A 271 10.48 -1.50 -3.30
CA LYS A 271 11.61 -2.05 -2.55
C LYS A 271 11.87 -3.53 -2.84
N ASN A 272 10.82 -4.31 -3.06
CA ASN A 272 10.96 -5.77 -3.22
C ASN A 272 11.02 -6.23 -4.69
N CYS A 273 10.54 -5.42 -5.63
CA CYS A 273 10.40 -5.82 -7.03
C CYS A 273 11.21 -4.98 -8.02
N LEU A 274 11.54 -3.72 -7.73
CA LEU A 274 12.37 -2.91 -8.63
C LEU A 274 13.85 -3.15 -8.33
N LEU A 275 14.30 -4.39 -8.49
CA LEU A 275 15.66 -4.83 -8.15
C LEU A 275 16.46 -5.20 -9.41
N GLY A 276 17.79 -5.09 -9.29
CA GLY A 276 18.73 -5.45 -10.33
C GLY A 276 18.57 -4.65 -11.64
N GLU A 277 19.11 -5.19 -12.73
CA GLU A 277 19.12 -4.55 -14.05
C GLU A 277 17.71 -4.34 -14.62
N LYS A 278 16.80 -5.31 -14.43
CA LYS A 278 15.40 -5.21 -14.90
C LYS A 278 14.65 -4.10 -14.16
N GLY A 279 14.85 -3.97 -12.84
CA GLY A 279 14.32 -2.88 -12.05
C GLY A 279 14.84 -1.53 -12.53
N ALA A 280 16.16 -1.39 -12.69
CA ALA A 280 16.79 -0.16 -13.19
C ALA A 280 16.28 0.23 -14.59
N THR A 281 16.15 -0.75 -15.51
CA THR A 281 15.62 -0.53 -16.86
C THR A 281 14.17 -0.04 -16.81
N THR A 282 13.33 -0.69 -16.00
CA THR A 282 11.92 -0.32 -15.82
C THR A 282 11.78 1.09 -15.26
N VAL A 283 12.55 1.43 -14.24
CA VAL A 283 12.59 2.80 -13.70
C VAL A 283 13.03 3.80 -14.77
N SER A 284 14.02 3.42 -15.59
CA SER A 284 14.52 4.28 -16.65
C SER A 284 13.48 4.56 -17.72
N GLU A 285 12.72 3.54 -18.13
CA GLU A 285 11.59 3.66 -19.06
C GLU A 285 10.52 4.61 -18.51
N ILE A 286 10.10 4.42 -17.24
CA ILE A 286 9.06 5.25 -16.61
C ILE A 286 9.51 6.70 -16.50
N CYS A 287 10.74 6.95 -16.04
CA CYS A 287 11.29 8.29 -15.91
C CYS A 287 11.47 8.98 -17.27
N SER A 288 11.93 8.25 -18.29
CA SER A 288 12.09 8.79 -19.65
C SER A 288 10.74 9.15 -20.25
N ASN A 289 9.73 8.27 -20.14
CA ASN A 289 8.38 8.54 -20.61
C ASN A 289 7.77 9.78 -19.94
N LEU A 290 7.99 9.94 -18.63
CA LEU A 290 7.54 11.12 -17.89
C LEU A 290 8.22 12.40 -18.38
N ARG A 291 9.56 12.39 -18.49
CA ARG A 291 10.33 13.54 -18.98
C ARG A 291 9.88 13.94 -20.38
N ASP A 292 9.70 12.95 -21.25
CA ASP A 292 9.32 13.16 -22.65
C ASP A 292 7.89 13.73 -22.75
N ALA A 293 6.93 13.20 -21.99
CA ALA A 293 5.56 13.72 -21.93
C ALA A 293 5.53 15.19 -21.44
N ILE A 294 6.33 15.53 -20.44
CA ILE A 294 6.46 16.91 -19.95
C ILE A 294 7.10 17.80 -21.02
N SER A 295 8.15 17.34 -21.70
CA SER A 295 8.81 18.10 -22.76
C SER A 295 7.87 18.44 -23.93
N ARG A 296 6.92 17.54 -24.22
CA ARG A 296 5.86 17.73 -25.22
C ARG A 296 4.63 18.46 -24.69
N SER A 297 4.65 18.95 -23.45
CA SER A 297 3.50 19.60 -22.79
C SER A 297 2.25 18.71 -22.68
N GLU A 298 2.42 17.38 -22.70
CA GLU A 298 1.36 16.38 -22.53
C GLU A 298 1.11 16.08 -21.04
N ALA A 299 2.06 16.42 -20.17
CA ALA A 299 1.99 16.23 -18.73
C ALA A 299 2.56 17.45 -17.98
N SER A 300 2.09 17.64 -16.74
CA SER A 300 2.61 18.65 -15.81
C SER A 300 3.91 18.18 -15.17
N THR A 301 4.80 19.11 -14.80
CA THR A 301 5.96 18.84 -13.91
C THR A 301 5.53 18.52 -12.48
N TYR A 302 4.29 18.81 -12.10
CA TYR A 302 3.74 18.58 -10.77
C TYR A 302 2.89 17.31 -10.72
N GLY A 303 2.71 16.76 -9.52
CA GLY A 303 1.81 15.63 -9.26
C GLY A 303 2.48 14.25 -9.32
N HIS A 304 3.79 14.19 -9.54
CA HIS A 304 4.56 12.93 -9.65
C HIS A 304 5.38 12.59 -8.41
N ARG A 305 5.27 13.39 -7.35
CA ARG A 305 6.09 13.28 -6.14
C ARG A 305 6.08 11.87 -5.56
N ASP A 306 4.91 11.29 -5.36
CA ASP A 306 4.76 10.00 -4.68
C ASP A 306 5.36 8.85 -5.51
N LEU A 307 5.08 8.83 -6.81
CA LEU A 307 5.67 7.86 -7.73
C LEU A 307 7.18 7.99 -7.75
N LEU A 308 7.68 9.21 -7.96
CA LEU A 308 9.11 9.44 -8.05
C LEU A 308 9.80 9.12 -6.73
N GLN A 309 9.19 9.37 -5.57
CA GLN A 309 9.75 8.98 -4.28
C GLN A 309 9.92 7.45 -4.17
N VAL A 310 8.95 6.67 -4.67
CA VAL A 310 9.03 5.21 -4.73
C VAL A 310 10.15 4.76 -5.66
N LEU A 311 10.18 5.26 -6.90
CA LEU A 311 11.20 4.89 -7.90
C LEU A 311 12.60 5.27 -7.41
N PHE A 312 12.73 6.45 -6.83
CA PHE A 312 13.97 6.99 -6.34
C PHE A 312 14.50 6.19 -5.14
N SER A 313 13.61 5.73 -4.25
CA SER A 313 14.00 4.88 -3.12
C SER A 313 14.43 3.48 -3.56
N ALA A 314 13.97 3.00 -4.72
CA ALA A 314 14.31 1.68 -5.25
C ALA A 314 15.56 1.69 -6.17
N GLN A 315 15.64 2.65 -7.09
CA GLN A 315 16.67 2.74 -8.14
C GLN A 315 17.12 4.21 -8.35
N PRO A 316 17.74 4.84 -7.34
CA PRO A 316 18.06 6.28 -7.34
C PRO A 316 18.96 6.69 -8.49
N PHE A 317 19.95 5.85 -8.83
CA PHE A 317 20.86 6.13 -9.94
C PHE A 317 20.15 6.04 -11.29
N ALA A 318 19.25 5.06 -11.49
CA ALA A 318 18.45 4.94 -12.71
C ALA A 318 17.51 6.14 -12.90
N VAL A 319 16.88 6.62 -11.82
CA VAL A 319 16.08 7.85 -11.86
C VAL A 319 16.94 9.05 -12.25
N LEU A 320 18.11 9.21 -11.60
CA LEU A 320 19.02 10.33 -11.87
C LEU A 320 19.50 10.33 -13.32
N GLN A 321 19.94 9.18 -13.84
CA GLN A 321 20.39 9.03 -15.23
C GLN A 321 19.25 9.29 -16.22
N SER A 322 18.04 8.81 -15.94
CA SER A 322 16.94 8.89 -16.90
C SER A 322 16.29 10.26 -16.94
N LEU A 323 16.21 10.96 -15.80
CA LEU A 323 15.68 12.33 -15.78
C LEU A 323 16.75 13.33 -16.20
N CYS A 324 17.96 13.24 -15.64
CA CYS A 324 18.98 14.28 -15.73
C CYS A 324 20.22 13.88 -16.55
N GLY A 325 20.24 12.68 -17.13
CA GLY A 325 21.31 12.21 -18.01
C GLY A 325 21.11 12.57 -19.48
N GLY A 326 22.05 12.09 -20.30
CA GLY A 326 22.17 12.44 -21.71
C GLY A 326 23.01 13.71 -21.95
N ASP A 327 23.31 13.96 -23.22
CA ASP A 327 24.17 15.06 -23.67
C ASP A 327 23.37 16.36 -23.95
N ASP A 328 22.04 16.28 -23.90
CA ASP A 328 21.15 17.42 -24.12
C ASP A 328 20.90 18.18 -22.80
N ALA A 329 21.54 19.34 -22.67
CA ALA A 329 21.40 20.22 -21.52
C ALA A 329 19.97 20.76 -21.34
N ALA A 330 19.14 20.89 -22.39
CA ALA A 330 17.75 21.29 -22.26
C ALA A 330 16.90 20.16 -21.66
N MET A 331 17.11 18.92 -22.09
CA MET A 331 16.42 17.76 -21.51
C MET A 331 16.83 17.51 -20.07
N ALA A 332 18.12 17.67 -19.75
CA ALA A 332 18.61 17.61 -18.37
C ALA A 332 17.92 18.67 -17.49
N ARG A 333 17.71 19.89 -18.00
CA ARG A 333 16.97 20.94 -17.28
C ARG A 333 15.50 20.59 -17.01
N VAL A 334 14.82 19.90 -17.93
CA VAL A 334 13.46 19.39 -17.70
C VAL A 334 13.46 18.38 -16.54
N GLY A 335 14.40 17.42 -16.57
CA GLY A 335 14.58 16.44 -15.49
C GLY A 335 14.83 17.08 -14.12
N ILE A 336 15.67 18.12 -14.08
CA ILE A 336 15.91 18.89 -12.85
C ILE A 336 14.63 19.53 -12.35
N GLY A 337 13.86 20.17 -13.23
CA GLY A 337 12.59 20.79 -12.87
C GLY A 337 11.60 19.79 -12.25
N ILE A 338 11.59 18.54 -12.73
CA ILE A 338 10.77 17.44 -12.18
C ILE A 338 11.23 17.05 -10.77
N LEU A 339 12.54 16.94 -10.55
CA LEU A 339 13.07 16.57 -9.23
C LEU A 339 12.89 17.71 -8.22
N GLU A 340 13.02 18.97 -8.64
CA GLU A 340 12.76 20.15 -7.81
C GLU A 340 11.27 20.27 -7.46
N SER A 341 10.34 20.11 -8.42
CA SER A 341 8.90 20.17 -8.16
C SER A 341 8.38 19.04 -7.27
N SER A 342 9.14 17.95 -7.17
CA SER A 342 8.79 16.76 -6.38
C SER A 342 9.46 16.72 -5.01
N ASP A 343 10.19 17.77 -4.61
CA ASP A 343 10.98 17.81 -3.37
C ASP A 343 12.00 16.64 -3.23
N LEU A 344 12.51 16.13 -4.35
CA LEU A 344 13.45 15.00 -4.37
C LEU A 344 14.92 15.42 -4.45
N LEU A 345 15.21 16.66 -4.85
CA LEU A 345 16.54 17.27 -4.69
C LEU A 345 16.71 17.81 -3.27
N ARG A 346 16.82 16.90 -2.31
CA ARG A 346 17.05 17.21 -0.90
C ARG A 346 18.27 16.43 -0.38
N PRO A 347 18.86 16.86 0.74
CA PRO A 347 19.98 16.14 1.36
C PRO A 347 19.65 14.67 1.57
N HIS A 348 20.67 13.82 1.52
CA HIS A 348 20.61 12.35 1.65
C HIS A 348 20.02 11.57 0.49
N ALA A 349 19.37 12.23 -0.48
CA ALA A 349 18.79 11.53 -1.63
C ALA A 349 19.84 10.68 -2.36
N PHE A 350 21.05 11.21 -2.54
CA PHE A 350 22.07 10.57 -3.38
C PHE A 350 23.06 9.72 -2.58
N ASP A 351 22.93 9.62 -1.26
CA ASP A 351 23.91 8.96 -0.40
C ASP A 351 24.00 7.44 -0.64
N VAL A 352 22.94 6.84 -1.18
CA VAL A 352 22.89 5.42 -1.55
C VAL A 352 23.53 5.13 -2.92
N ILE A 353 23.87 6.16 -3.69
CA ILE A 353 24.55 6.02 -4.99
C ILE A 353 26.06 5.88 -4.72
N PRO A 354 26.75 4.86 -5.27
CA PRO A 354 28.19 4.75 -5.15
C PRO A 354 28.90 6.03 -5.61
N VAL A 355 29.83 6.53 -4.79
CA VAL A 355 30.50 7.84 -5.01
C VAL A 355 31.10 7.92 -6.41
N GLU A 356 31.76 6.86 -6.86
CA GLU A 356 32.45 6.75 -8.14
C GLU A 356 31.46 6.70 -9.32
N ALA A 357 30.25 6.19 -9.10
CA ALA A 357 29.19 6.26 -10.11
C ALA A 357 28.62 7.68 -10.21
N LEU A 358 28.39 8.35 -9.06
CA LEU A 358 27.90 9.73 -9.02
C LEU A 358 28.91 10.71 -9.64
N LEU A 359 30.20 10.57 -9.34
CA LEU A 359 31.25 11.42 -9.90
C LEU A 359 31.42 11.21 -11.41
N ARG A 360 31.38 9.96 -11.90
CA ARG A 360 31.38 9.68 -13.35
C ARG A 360 30.18 10.31 -14.04
N TRP A 361 29.00 10.19 -13.43
CA TRP A 361 27.80 10.86 -13.94
C TRP A 361 27.97 12.39 -13.98
N CYS A 362 28.60 12.99 -12.97
CA CYS A 362 28.89 14.44 -12.98
C CYS A 362 29.85 14.84 -14.11
N ASP A 363 30.89 14.04 -14.36
CA ASP A 363 31.94 14.33 -15.36
C ASP A 363 31.43 14.41 -16.80
N GLU A 364 30.31 13.77 -17.12
CA GLU A 364 29.70 13.82 -18.46
C GLU A 364 29.10 15.20 -18.80
N LEU A 365 28.55 15.93 -17.82
CA LEU A 365 28.02 17.28 -18.03
C LEU A 365 28.29 18.17 -16.80
N PRO A 366 29.56 18.57 -16.57
CA PRO A 366 30.03 19.12 -15.30
C PRO A 366 29.28 20.38 -14.84
N GLU A 367 28.97 21.29 -15.77
CA GLU A 367 28.29 22.57 -15.49
C GLU A 367 26.88 22.40 -14.91
N VAL A 368 26.22 21.29 -15.25
CA VAL A 368 24.83 21.03 -14.86
C VAL A 368 24.76 20.02 -13.71
N ARG A 369 25.57 18.96 -13.77
CA ARG A 369 25.42 17.78 -12.90
C ARG A 369 26.09 17.91 -11.54
N TYR A 370 27.22 18.62 -11.43
CA TYR A 370 27.84 18.88 -10.12
C TYR A 370 26.90 19.65 -9.17
N PRO A 371 26.22 20.74 -9.59
CA PRO A 371 25.21 21.40 -8.76
C PRO A 371 24.02 20.50 -8.36
N ILE A 372 23.61 19.56 -9.22
CA ILE A 372 22.53 18.61 -8.90
C ILE A 372 23.02 17.63 -7.84
N ALA A 373 24.19 17.03 -8.04
CA ALA A 373 24.80 16.13 -7.08
C ALA A 373 24.94 16.80 -5.70
N ALA A 374 25.40 18.05 -5.68
CA ALA A 374 25.54 18.84 -4.47
C ALA A 374 24.22 19.06 -3.71
N ALA A 375 23.08 19.13 -4.41
CA ALA A 375 21.77 19.27 -3.79
C ALA A 375 21.26 17.97 -3.15
N GLY A 376 21.66 16.82 -3.69
CA GLY A 376 21.17 15.51 -3.26
C GLY A 376 22.04 14.77 -2.25
N ILE A 377 23.33 15.10 -2.13
CA ILE A 377 24.23 14.47 -1.16
C ILE A 377 24.15 15.09 0.23
N SER A 378 24.53 14.35 1.26
CA SER A 378 24.91 14.90 2.56
C SER A 378 26.20 15.71 2.47
N ALA A 379 26.10 17.04 2.53
CA ALA A 379 27.28 17.88 2.49
C ALA A 379 28.01 17.91 3.84
N ILE A 380 27.27 17.78 4.94
CA ILE A 380 27.76 18.02 6.30
C ILE A 380 27.58 16.76 7.14
N LYS A 381 28.58 16.43 7.94
CA LYS A 381 28.49 15.45 9.03
C LYS A 381 28.76 16.15 10.37
N GLN A 382 28.05 15.74 11.41
CA GLN A 382 28.29 16.20 12.78
C GLN A 382 29.19 15.18 13.49
N ASP A 383 30.32 15.62 14.04
CA ASP A 383 31.21 14.82 14.89
C ASP A 383 31.32 15.46 16.29
N LYS A 384 32.08 14.85 17.20
CA LYS A 384 32.29 15.34 18.57
C LYS A 384 32.89 16.75 18.62
N ASP A 385 33.73 17.09 17.65
CA ASP A 385 34.37 18.40 17.53
C ASP A 385 33.50 19.40 16.70
N GLY A 386 32.32 18.97 16.26
CA GLY A 386 31.26 19.73 15.60
C GLY A 386 31.11 19.40 14.09
N PRO A 387 30.52 20.31 13.27
CA PRO A 387 30.31 20.04 11.85
C PRO A 387 31.61 19.98 11.04
N HIS A 388 31.62 19.07 10.07
CA HIS A 388 32.66 18.88 9.05
C HIS A 388 32.03 18.65 7.67
N TRP A 389 32.73 19.05 6.61
CA TRP A 389 32.39 18.63 5.26
C TRP A 389 32.55 17.11 5.12
N THR A 390 31.67 16.47 4.35
CA THR A 390 31.86 15.07 3.95
C THR A 390 32.89 14.96 2.84
N ASP A 391 33.57 13.81 2.74
CA ASP A 391 34.62 13.61 1.72
C ASP A 391 34.06 13.74 0.30
N ILE A 392 32.82 13.31 0.08
CA ILE A 392 32.13 13.46 -1.20
C ILE A 392 31.80 14.92 -1.51
N ALA A 393 31.42 15.72 -0.52
CA ALA A 393 31.15 17.15 -0.71
C ALA A 393 32.41 17.88 -1.19
N LEU A 394 33.56 17.59 -0.56
CA LEU A 394 34.85 18.17 -0.94
C LEU A 394 35.25 17.73 -2.36
N LYS A 395 35.07 16.45 -2.72
CA LYS A 395 35.34 15.95 -4.09
C LYS A 395 34.45 16.61 -5.14
N ILE A 396 33.15 16.77 -4.86
CA ILE A 396 32.19 17.44 -5.75
C ILE A 396 32.59 18.91 -5.94
N LEU A 397 32.96 19.60 -4.85
CA LEU A 397 33.39 20.99 -4.91
C LEU A 397 34.71 21.15 -5.69
N GLU A 398 35.68 20.27 -5.47
CA GLU A 398 36.98 20.33 -6.13
C GLU A 398 36.85 20.16 -7.65
N LYS A 399 36.07 19.16 -8.09
CA LYS A 399 35.90 18.82 -9.51
C LYS A 399 34.91 19.72 -10.26
N SER A 400 34.08 20.48 -9.57
CA SER A 400 33.08 21.34 -10.22
C SER A 400 33.73 22.53 -10.92
N PRO A 401 33.30 22.86 -12.16
CA PRO A 401 33.71 24.10 -12.84
C PRO A 401 33.09 25.36 -12.21
N ASP A 402 31.93 25.21 -11.54
CA ASP A 402 31.18 26.27 -10.86
C ASP A 402 31.08 25.96 -9.35
N ARG A 403 32.21 26.13 -8.67
CA ARG A 403 32.33 25.91 -7.21
C ARG A 403 31.38 26.79 -6.39
N PRO A 404 31.20 28.10 -6.70
CA PRO A 404 30.22 28.93 -5.98
C PRO A 404 28.80 28.35 -6.03
N ARG A 405 28.36 27.84 -7.18
CA ARG A 405 27.03 27.24 -7.31
C ARG A 405 26.89 25.92 -6.55
N VAL A 406 27.94 25.10 -6.49
CA VAL A 406 27.97 23.90 -5.63
C VAL A 406 27.92 24.29 -4.16
N LEU A 407 28.75 25.25 -3.73
CA LEU A 407 28.77 25.72 -2.34
C LEU A 407 27.40 26.31 -1.94
N GLN A 408 26.72 27.02 -2.84
CA GLN A 408 25.36 27.49 -2.60
C GLN A 408 24.40 26.33 -2.26
N LYS A 409 24.51 25.18 -2.93
CA LYS A 409 23.67 24.01 -2.64
C LYS A 409 24.02 23.37 -1.29
N PHE A 410 25.29 23.36 -0.90
CA PHE A 410 25.70 22.92 0.44
C PHE A 410 25.20 23.85 1.55
N ILE A 411 25.26 25.16 1.33
CA ILE A 411 24.78 26.16 2.29
C ILE A 411 23.27 26.04 2.52
N ARG A 412 22.48 25.64 1.51
CA ARG A 412 21.05 25.34 1.72
C ARG A 412 20.80 24.24 2.76
N GLN A 413 21.78 23.37 3.02
CA GLN A 413 21.69 22.35 4.05
C GLN A 413 21.96 22.89 5.46
N PHE A 414 22.46 24.13 5.59
CA PHE A 414 22.69 24.75 6.90
C PHE A 414 21.35 25.08 7.59
N SER A 415 20.25 25.20 6.83
CA SER A 415 18.96 25.67 7.35
C SER A 415 17.77 24.98 6.67
N LEU A 416 16.94 24.29 7.45
CA LEU A 416 15.59 23.87 7.04
C LEU A 416 14.58 25.03 7.24
N PRO A 417 13.45 25.08 6.51
CA PRO A 417 12.41 26.10 6.70
C PRO A 417 11.89 26.19 8.15
N GLY A 418 11.55 27.41 8.59
CA GLY A 418 11.05 27.73 9.93
C GLY A 418 12.18 27.88 10.95
N TRP A 419 12.56 29.12 11.26
CA TRP A 419 13.67 29.43 12.16
C TRP A 419 13.21 29.46 13.62
N ASP A 420 13.94 28.77 14.49
CA ASP A 420 13.87 28.88 15.94
C ASP A 420 15.29 29.09 16.51
N SER A 421 15.41 29.32 17.82
CA SER A 421 16.69 29.57 18.49
C SER A 421 17.66 28.39 18.42
N SER A 422 17.16 27.15 18.38
CA SER A 422 17.96 25.93 18.25
C SER A 422 18.61 25.83 16.87
N LYS A 423 17.82 26.04 15.81
CA LYS A 423 18.30 26.06 14.42
C LYS A 423 19.29 27.19 14.16
N ALA A 424 19.11 28.36 14.80
CA ALA A 424 20.07 29.45 14.69
C ALA A 424 21.45 29.09 15.29
N ALA A 425 21.49 28.28 16.36
CA ALA A 425 22.74 27.78 16.93
C ALA A 425 23.44 26.75 16.01
N GLU A 426 22.66 25.87 15.37
CA GLU A 426 23.18 24.92 14.38
C GLU A 426 23.77 25.63 13.15
N VAL A 427 23.05 26.61 12.60
CA VAL A 427 23.56 27.46 11.51
C VAL A 427 24.87 28.13 11.92
N GLN A 428 24.91 28.74 13.11
CA GLN A 428 26.10 29.42 13.61
C GLN A 428 27.30 28.46 13.72
N SER A 429 27.06 27.23 14.17
CA SER A 429 28.08 26.18 14.23
C SER A 429 28.59 25.83 12.83
N ASN A 430 27.69 25.69 11.85
CA ASN A 430 28.03 25.34 10.46
C ASN A 430 28.80 26.47 9.73
N LEU A 431 28.69 27.73 10.14
CA LEU A 431 29.41 28.86 9.48
C LEU A 431 30.92 28.70 9.45
N ARG A 432 31.51 28.00 10.41
CA ARG A 432 32.96 27.74 10.45
C ARG A 432 33.45 26.91 9.26
N LEU A 433 32.55 26.13 8.64
CA LEU A 433 32.86 25.35 7.44
C LEU A 433 33.20 26.24 6.23
N LEU A 434 32.70 27.47 6.21
CA LEU A 434 32.96 28.43 5.13
C LEU A 434 34.39 28.99 5.19
N ASP A 435 35.02 29.00 6.36
CA ASP A 435 36.42 29.42 6.51
C ASP A 435 37.38 28.46 5.81
N GLU A 436 36.99 27.20 5.64
CA GLU A 436 37.79 26.20 4.94
C GLU A 436 37.86 26.43 3.43
N MET A 437 36.99 27.28 2.87
CA MET A 437 36.96 27.56 1.43
C MET A 437 38.21 28.34 0.97
N ALA A 438 38.87 29.09 1.86
CA ALA A 438 40.14 29.77 1.61
C ALA A 438 41.32 28.82 1.29
N LYS A 439 41.14 27.51 1.48
CA LYS A 439 42.13 26.50 1.09
C LYS A 439 42.13 26.23 -0.43
N TYR A 440 41.04 26.56 -1.10
CA TYR A 440 40.89 26.39 -2.55
C TYR A 440 41.28 27.71 -3.21
N SER A 441 42.36 27.73 -3.99
CA SER A 441 42.86 28.92 -4.70
C SER A 441 41.91 29.40 -5.82
N ASP A 442 40.64 29.67 -5.48
CA ASP A 442 39.54 30.11 -6.34
C ASP A 442 38.93 31.38 -5.74
N PRO A 443 39.32 32.57 -6.21
CA PRO A 443 38.86 33.84 -5.66
C PRO A 443 37.34 34.01 -5.66
N ARG A 444 36.63 33.42 -6.64
CA ARG A 444 35.16 33.48 -6.71
C ARG A 444 34.52 32.69 -5.58
N LEU A 445 35.12 31.55 -5.22
CA LEU A 445 34.64 30.72 -4.12
C LEU A 445 34.88 31.40 -2.77
N GLU A 446 36.05 31.99 -2.57
CA GLU A 446 36.40 32.74 -1.35
C GLU A 446 35.48 33.95 -1.12
N GLU A 447 35.25 34.74 -2.18
CA GLU A 447 34.35 35.89 -2.14
C GLU A 447 32.92 35.44 -1.80
N PHE A 448 32.42 34.43 -2.50
CA PHE A 448 31.07 33.90 -2.28
C PHE A 448 30.89 33.34 -0.86
N ALA A 449 31.87 32.57 -0.35
CA ALA A 449 31.86 32.04 1.00
C ALA A 449 31.83 33.16 2.06
N SER A 450 32.61 34.23 1.85
CA SER A 450 32.66 35.38 2.75
C SER A 450 31.33 36.15 2.78
N GLN A 451 30.72 36.36 1.61
CA GLN A 451 29.41 37.01 1.49
C GLN A 451 28.31 36.20 2.18
N GLU A 452 28.25 34.88 1.93
CA GLU A 452 27.24 34.02 2.55
C GLU A 452 27.45 33.87 4.07
N LYS A 453 28.71 33.83 4.54
CA LYS A 453 29.02 33.83 5.97
C LYS A 453 28.50 35.10 6.65
N ALA A 454 28.72 36.27 6.04
CA ALA A 454 28.21 37.54 6.55
C ALA A 454 26.67 37.57 6.56
N ARG A 455 26.03 37.16 5.46
CA ARG A 455 24.56 37.10 5.32
C ARG A 455 23.92 36.22 6.39
N LEU A 456 24.44 35.01 6.58
CA LEU A 456 23.91 34.07 7.56
C LEU A 456 24.19 34.50 9.01
N SER A 457 25.35 35.11 9.29
CA SER A 457 25.66 35.65 10.63
C SER A 457 24.70 36.77 11.04
N GLN A 458 24.34 37.65 10.09
CA GLN A 458 23.36 38.71 10.34
C GLN A 458 21.97 38.11 10.61
N ALA A 459 21.58 37.09 9.85
CA ALA A 459 20.29 36.43 10.02
C ALA A 459 20.20 35.67 11.35
N THR A 460 21.27 34.99 11.80
CA THR A 460 21.28 34.30 13.11
C THR A 460 21.25 35.28 14.29
N ALA A 461 21.90 36.44 14.16
CA ALA A 461 21.82 37.51 15.15
C ALA A 461 20.40 38.08 15.29
N ALA A 462 19.73 38.36 14.17
CA ALA A 462 18.37 38.90 14.16
C ALA A 462 17.34 37.97 14.84
N VAL A 463 17.48 36.65 14.71
CA VAL A 463 16.60 35.67 15.39
C VAL A 463 16.85 35.60 16.90
N LYS A 464 18.09 35.83 17.36
CA LYS A 464 18.39 35.94 18.79
C LYS A 464 17.79 37.20 19.42
N GLU A 465 17.70 38.29 18.67
CA GLU A 465 17.12 39.57 19.14
C GLU A 465 15.59 39.58 19.14
N ALA A 466 14.94 38.81 18.26
CA ALA A 466 13.48 38.75 18.12
C ALA A 466 12.75 37.91 19.20
N ILE A 467 13.46 37.13 20.01
CA ILE A 467 12.89 36.35 21.11
C ILE A 467 13.28 37.04 22.42
N PRO A 468 12.37 37.73 23.13
CA PRO A 468 12.71 38.34 24.41
C PRO A 468 13.08 37.24 25.42
N PRO A 469 14.06 37.46 26.31
CA PRO A 469 14.36 36.53 27.38
C PRO A 469 13.10 36.36 28.22
N VAL A 470 12.61 35.13 28.34
CA VAL A 470 11.61 34.78 29.35
C VAL A 470 12.23 35.14 30.70
N TYR A 471 11.74 36.21 31.31
CA TYR A 471 12.02 36.51 32.72
C TYR A 471 11.47 35.33 33.52
N LEU A 472 12.37 34.48 34.01
CA LEU A 472 12.09 33.64 35.16
C LEU A 472 11.95 34.58 36.34
N ASP A 473 10.70 34.89 36.70
CA ASP A 473 10.39 35.56 37.95
C ASP A 473 11.12 34.82 39.07
N GLN A 474 11.94 35.59 39.80
CA GLN A 474 12.47 35.17 41.08
C GLN A 474 11.26 34.91 41.98
N TYR A 475 11.10 33.66 42.40
CA TYR A 475 10.26 33.33 43.54
C TYR A 475 10.82 34.08 44.76
N GLU A 476 10.29 35.27 45.01
CA GLU A 476 10.36 35.90 46.31
C GLU A 476 9.65 35.00 47.32
N SER A 477 10.42 34.70 48.37
CA SER A 477 10.02 34.08 49.62
C SER A 477 8.74 34.68 50.20
N PHE A 478 7.81 33.80 50.58
CA PHE A 478 6.88 34.08 51.67
C PHE A 478 7.08 33.02 52.76
N GLU A 479 7.69 33.46 53.85
CA GLU A 479 7.19 33.16 55.20
C GLU A 479 5.83 33.84 55.42
#